data_AF-A0A7K3WM68-F1
#
_entry.id   AF-A0A7K3WM68-F1
#
_cell.length_a   1.000
_cell.length_b   1.000
_cell.length_c   1.000
_cell.angle_alpha   90.00
_cell.angle_beta   90.00
_cell.angle_gamma   90.00
#
_symmetry.space_group_name_H-M   'P 1'
#
loop_
_entity.id
_entity.type
_entity.pdbx_description
1 polymer ?
#
loop_
_entity_poly.entity_id
_entity_poly.type
_entity_poly.pdbx_seq_one_letter_code
_entity_poly.pdbx_strand_id
1 'polypeptide(L)'
;MKLLFIILFIFQTLFLFGQNQSEYKTHLKSIDKTWYPLLGNEERYHTTNANLALAQTVIANNLEYPGQYKFIADRRLLRKLKGVYNNLKIEFRDTTSKGEDIYLQMDFAKFDSVKHEITLTKNGYCCSLIDGMFPYGAEYILPSFQVDTLCVNIDSAIISIPFHAYSNLYNLVRSIPENEFERPIELYESINGEYYYLYFYGGSEASTYFGKLIFSKDEYLGRIIVDYDTLANTNSPRASFIGF
;
A
#
# COMPACT_ATOMS: atom_id res chain seq x y z
N MET A 1 -19.59 6.13 -44.51
CA MET A 1 -19.58 4.88 -43.71
C MET A 1 -18.38 4.68 -42.78
N LYS A 2 -17.40 5.62 -42.69
CA LYS A 2 -16.25 5.50 -41.76
C LYS A 2 -16.35 6.35 -40.49
N LEU A 3 -17.32 7.28 -40.42
CA LEU A 3 -17.47 8.19 -39.27
C LEU A 3 -18.33 7.63 -38.12
N LEU A 4 -19.11 6.58 -38.38
CA LEU A 4 -19.99 5.96 -37.37
C LEU A 4 -19.26 5.00 -36.42
N PHE A 5 -18.06 4.53 -36.79
CA PHE A 5 -17.28 3.57 -36.00
C PHE A 5 -16.45 4.23 -34.89
N ILE A 6 -16.10 5.51 -35.02
CA ILE A 6 -15.25 6.21 -34.04
C ILE A 6 -16.08 6.67 -32.83
N ILE A 7 -17.37 6.96 -33.01
CA ILE A 7 -18.26 7.38 -31.92
C ILE A 7 -18.68 6.20 -31.03
N LEU A 8 -18.68 4.96 -31.56
CA LEU A 8 -19.00 3.77 -30.76
C LEU A 8 -17.86 3.36 -29.79
N PHE A 9 -16.61 3.69 -30.11
CA PHE A 9 -15.46 3.32 -29.27
C PHE A 9 -15.30 4.22 -28.03
N ILE A 10 -15.77 5.46 -28.08
CA ILE A 10 -15.70 6.41 -26.96
C ILE A 10 -16.83 6.15 -25.94
N PHE A 11 -17.94 5.54 -26.35
CA PHE A 11 -19.04 5.22 -25.44
C PHE A 11 -18.88 3.88 -24.69
N GLN A 12 -18.09 2.93 -25.20
CA GLN A 12 -17.83 1.67 -24.48
C GLN A 12 -16.83 1.82 -23.33
N THR A 13 -15.94 2.81 -23.37
CA THR A 13 -15.00 3.07 -22.26
C THR A 13 -15.63 3.82 -21.09
N LEU A 14 -16.85 4.35 -21.22
CA LEU A 14 -17.53 5.06 -20.12
C LEU A 14 -18.42 4.14 -19.26
N PHE A 15 -18.81 2.96 -19.76
CA PHE A 15 -19.71 2.06 -19.03
C PHE A 15 -18.99 0.99 -18.18
N LEU A 16 -17.69 0.75 -18.37
CA LEU A 16 -16.92 -0.18 -17.53
C LEU A 16 -16.38 0.46 -16.23
N PHE A 17 -16.50 1.77 -16.04
CA PHE A 17 -15.99 2.47 -14.84
C PHE A 17 -17.06 2.77 -13.78
N GLY A 18 -18.32 2.41 -14.02
CA GLY A 18 -19.44 2.80 -13.16
C GLY A 18 -19.47 2.12 -11.78
N GLN A 19 -19.08 0.85 -11.68
CA GLN A 19 -19.17 0.09 -10.42
C GLN A 19 -18.06 0.44 -9.43
N ASN A 20 -16.90 0.91 -9.90
CA ASN A 20 -15.77 1.18 -9.02
C ASN A 20 -15.88 2.53 -8.28
N GLN A 21 -16.67 3.47 -8.81
CA GLN A 21 -16.83 4.78 -8.18
C GLN A 21 -17.70 4.74 -6.91
N SER A 22 -18.65 3.81 -6.80
CA SER A 22 -19.50 3.72 -5.62
C SER A 22 -18.74 3.20 -4.40
N GLU A 23 -17.85 2.23 -4.58
CA GLU A 23 -17.00 1.71 -3.50
C GLU A 23 -16.01 2.77 -3.00
N TYR A 24 -15.30 3.44 -3.91
CA TYR A 24 -14.43 4.57 -3.58
C TYR A 24 -15.15 5.66 -2.76
N LYS A 25 -16.34 6.09 -3.19
CA LYS A 25 -17.13 7.09 -2.45
C LYS A 25 -17.52 6.60 -1.06
N THR A 26 -17.79 5.31 -0.91
CA THR A 26 -18.12 4.69 0.38
C THR A 26 -16.92 4.73 1.32
N HIS A 27 -15.74 4.36 0.85
CA HIS A 27 -14.50 4.46 1.64
C HIS A 27 -14.15 5.90 2.00
N LEU A 28 -14.19 6.84 1.05
CA LEU A 28 -13.87 8.24 1.33
C LEU A 28 -14.81 8.84 2.38
N LYS A 29 -16.11 8.56 2.28
CA LYS A 29 -17.10 8.97 3.29
C LYS A 29 -16.85 8.32 4.65
N SER A 30 -16.33 7.10 4.68
CA SER A 30 -15.98 6.42 5.93
C SER A 30 -14.72 7.01 6.57
N ILE A 31 -13.70 7.31 5.77
CA ILE A 31 -12.48 8.02 6.19
C ILE A 31 -12.84 9.38 6.78
N ASP A 32 -13.69 10.15 6.11
CA ASP A 32 -14.13 11.47 6.59
C ASP A 32 -14.82 11.42 7.96
N LYS A 33 -15.47 10.30 8.29
CA LYS A 33 -16.09 10.08 9.62
C LYS A 33 -15.10 9.67 10.71
N THR A 34 -13.87 9.30 10.36
CA THR A 34 -12.83 8.93 11.34
C THR A 34 -12.08 10.12 11.88
N TRP A 35 -12.83 11.04 12.49
CA TRP A 35 -12.28 12.31 12.90
C TRP A 35 -11.12 12.11 13.89
N TYR A 36 -9.93 12.58 13.50
CA TYR A 36 -8.77 12.74 14.36
C TYR A 36 -8.08 14.08 14.09
N PRO A 37 -7.78 14.90 15.12
CA PRO A 37 -7.22 16.23 14.94
C PRO A 37 -5.86 16.20 14.27
N LEU A 38 -5.75 16.97 13.18
CA LEU A 38 -4.46 17.36 12.63
C LEU A 38 -3.88 18.46 13.53
N LEU A 39 -2.75 18.19 14.17
CA LEU A 39 -2.05 19.19 14.96
C LEU A 39 -1.19 20.02 14.02
N GLY A 40 -1.56 21.28 13.80
CA GLY A 40 -0.74 22.22 13.06
C GLY A 40 0.43 22.71 13.93
N ASN A 41 1.59 22.90 13.31
CA ASN A 41 2.65 23.73 13.87
C ASN A 41 2.18 25.19 13.74
N GLU A 42 1.89 25.85 14.86
CA GLU A 42 1.51 27.28 15.00
C GLU A 42 0.01 27.66 14.84
N GLU A 43 -0.57 28.10 15.97
CA GLU A 43 -1.67 29.07 16.21
C GLU A 43 -2.89 29.23 15.27
N ARG A 44 -3.13 28.37 14.29
CA ARG A 44 -4.38 28.36 13.51
C ARG A 44 -5.01 26.98 13.54
N TYR A 45 -5.91 26.81 14.51
CA TYR A 45 -6.82 25.67 14.61
C TYR A 45 -7.72 25.57 13.37
N HIS A 46 -7.21 25.00 12.29
CA HIS A 46 -8.05 24.36 11.29
C HIS A 46 -8.11 22.88 11.66
N THR A 47 -9.19 22.50 12.35
CA THR A 47 -9.51 21.12 12.70
C THR A 47 -9.89 20.34 11.44
N THR A 48 -8.92 20.00 10.60
CA THR A 48 -9.12 19.13 9.43
C THR A 48 -8.85 17.68 9.79
N ASN A 49 -9.73 16.77 9.36
CA ASN A 49 -9.60 15.33 9.53
C ASN A 49 -8.26 14.80 9.06
N ALA A 50 -7.37 14.41 9.99
CA ALA A 50 -6.04 13.89 9.71
C ALA A 50 -6.08 12.68 8.74
N ASN A 51 -7.05 11.78 8.89
CA ASN A 51 -7.22 10.65 7.98
C ASN A 51 -7.64 11.10 6.58
N LEU A 52 -8.56 12.08 6.50
CA LEU A 52 -8.97 12.65 5.21
C LEU A 52 -7.82 13.44 4.56
N ALA A 53 -7.06 14.20 5.35
CA ALA A 53 -5.91 14.98 4.90
C ALA A 53 -4.83 14.06 4.32
N LEU A 54 -4.56 12.91 4.95
CA LEU A 54 -3.69 11.89 4.38
C LEU A 54 -4.23 11.35 3.06
N ALA A 55 -5.49 10.93 3.01
CA ALA A 55 -6.09 10.42 1.78
C ALA A 55 -6.01 11.45 0.63
N GLN A 56 -6.26 12.72 0.91
CA GLN A 56 -6.14 13.81 -0.06
C GLN A 56 -4.69 14.04 -0.50
N THR A 57 -3.74 14.02 0.45
CA THR A 57 -2.31 14.15 0.15
C THR A 57 -1.83 13.03 -0.76
N VAL A 58 -2.24 11.79 -0.46
CA VAL A 58 -1.93 10.61 -1.27
C VAL A 58 -2.49 10.75 -2.69
N ILE A 59 -3.75 11.15 -2.83
CA ILE A 59 -4.39 11.36 -4.14
C ILE A 59 -3.64 12.43 -4.95
N ALA A 60 -3.16 13.48 -4.29
CA ALA A 60 -2.47 14.58 -4.95
C ALA A 60 -1.03 14.22 -5.35
N ASN A 61 -0.30 13.47 -4.52
CA ASN A 61 1.16 13.42 -4.58
C ASN A 61 1.76 12.01 -4.67
N ASN A 62 1.03 10.95 -4.29
CA ASN A 62 1.62 9.62 -4.08
C ASN A 62 1.01 8.52 -4.97
N LEU A 63 0.18 8.87 -5.96
CA LEU A 63 -0.33 7.92 -6.94
C LEU A 63 0.69 7.74 -8.08
N GLU A 64 0.97 6.50 -8.46
CA GLU A 64 1.79 6.16 -9.64
C GLU A 64 1.08 6.58 -10.94
N TYR A 65 -0.25 6.55 -10.94
CA TYR A 65 -1.08 7.05 -12.04
C TYR A 65 -2.43 7.56 -11.53
N PRO A 66 -3.07 8.53 -12.23
CA PRO A 66 -4.28 9.18 -11.73
C PRO A 66 -5.41 8.22 -11.36
N GLY A 67 -5.61 7.13 -12.12
CA GLY A 67 -6.67 6.16 -11.87
C GLY A 67 -6.58 5.39 -10.54
N GLN A 68 -5.46 5.43 -9.82
CA GLN A 68 -5.30 4.72 -8.54
C GLN A 68 -6.12 5.32 -7.39
N TYR A 69 -6.66 6.54 -7.52
CA TYR A 69 -7.46 7.15 -6.45
C TYR A 69 -8.63 6.25 -6.02
N LYS A 70 -9.16 5.43 -6.94
CA LYS A 70 -10.28 4.52 -6.67
C LYS A 70 -9.94 3.44 -5.65
N PHE A 71 -8.66 3.16 -5.45
CA PHE A 71 -8.17 2.19 -4.49
C PHE A 71 -7.99 2.80 -3.10
N ILE A 72 -8.27 4.08 -2.89
CA ILE A 72 -8.30 4.65 -1.54
C ILE A 72 -9.43 4.00 -0.73
N ALA A 73 -9.06 3.30 0.33
CA ALA A 73 -9.89 2.38 1.08
C ALA A 73 -9.70 2.56 2.59
N ASP A 74 -10.81 2.75 3.31
CA ASP A 74 -10.89 2.50 4.75
C ASP A 74 -10.83 1.00 5.03
N ARG A 75 -9.72 0.51 5.59
CA ARG A 75 -9.52 -0.92 5.88
C ARG A 75 -10.57 -1.54 6.80
N ARG A 76 -11.28 -0.74 7.59
CA ARG A 76 -12.34 -1.24 8.50
C ARG A 76 -13.58 -1.72 7.74
N LEU A 77 -13.74 -1.30 6.49
CA LEU A 77 -14.80 -1.76 5.60
C LEU A 77 -14.40 -2.99 4.79
N LEU A 78 -13.12 -3.34 4.79
CA LEU A 78 -12.58 -4.45 4.02
C LEU A 78 -12.66 -5.75 4.81
N ARG A 79 -12.75 -6.89 4.10
CA ARG A 79 -12.69 -8.20 4.74
C ARG A 79 -11.24 -8.61 4.92
N LYS A 80 -10.79 -8.73 6.18
CA LYS A 80 -9.43 -9.20 6.49
C LYS A 80 -9.31 -10.71 6.24
N LEU A 81 -8.24 -11.12 5.56
CA LEU A 81 -7.91 -12.53 5.33
C LEU A 81 -7.01 -13.09 6.43
N LYS A 82 -7.10 -14.40 6.66
CA LYS A 82 -6.30 -15.10 7.69
C LYS A 82 -4.85 -15.23 7.26
N GLY A 83 -3.95 -14.74 8.13
CA GLY A 83 -2.50 -14.82 7.95
C GLY A 83 -1.82 -15.66 9.05
N VAL A 84 -0.71 -16.29 8.67
CA VAL A 84 0.22 -17.00 9.54
C VAL A 84 1.60 -16.35 9.38
N TYR A 85 2.25 -16.07 10.50
CA TYR A 85 3.46 -15.25 10.55
C TYR A 85 4.61 -16.04 11.16
N ASN A 86 5.77 -15.95 10.53
CA ASN A 86 7.04 -16.29 11.15
C ASN A 86 8.12 -15.28 10.72
N ASN A 87 9.32 -15.40 11.31
CA ASN A 87 10.36 -14.40 11.11
C ASN A 87 10.88 -14.29 9.67
N LEU A 88 10.74 -15.33 8.84
CA LEU A 88 11.29 -15.35 7.47
C LEU A 88 10.20 -15.47 6.40
N LYS A 89 8.95 -15.60 6.80
CA LYS A 89 7.84 -15.87 5.89
C LYS A 89 6.51 -15.43 6.49
N ILE A 90 5.66 -14.89 5.64
CA ILE A 90 4.24 -14.64 5.92
C ILE A 90 3.41 -15.39 4.88
N GLU A 91 2.36 -16.07 5.35
CA GLU A 91 1.42 -16.79 4.49
C GLU A 91 0.00 -16.36 4.79
N PHE A 92 -0.80 -16.12 3.76
CA PHE A 92 -2.25 -15.98 3.87
C PHE A 92 -2.92 -17.13 3.14
N ARG A 93 -3.86 -17.81 3.80
CA ARG A 93 -4.68 -18.90 3.25
C ARG A 93 -6.11 -18.70 3.70
N ASP A 94 -7.01 -18.41 2.77
CA ASP A 94 -8.42 -18.15 3.06
C ASP A 94 -9.29 -18.48 1.85
N THR A 95 -10.61 -18.38 2.02
CA THR A 95 -11.58 -18.44 0.91
C THR A 95 -12.16 -17.04 0.70
N THR A 96 -12.28 -16.58 -0.55
CA THR A 96 -12.78 -15.26 -0.96
C THR A 96 -14.28 -15.12 -0.67
N SER A 97 -14.81 -13.90 -0.70
CA SER A 97 -16.26 -13.66 -0.61
C SER A 97 -17.05 -14.33 -1.75
N LYS A 98 -16.37 -14.66 -2.85
CA LYS A 98 -16.90 -15.35 -4.02
C LYS A 98 -16.70 -16.86 -3.98
N GLY A 99 -16.08 -17.39 -2.93
CA GLY A 99 -15.85 -18.84 -2.76
C GLY A 99 -14.58 -19.37 -3.43
N GLU A 100 -13.67 -18.50 -3.87
CA GLU A 100 -12.39 -18.88 -4.48
C GLU A 100 -11.34 -19.10 -3.39
N ASP A 101 -10.39 -20.00 -3.57
CA ASP A 101 -9.28 -20.18 -2.63
C ASP A 101 -8.17 -19.18 -2.91
N ILE A 102 -7.72 -18.43 -1.91
CA ILE A 102 -6.60 -17.49 -2.05
C ILE A 102 -5.41 -17.93 -1.21
N TYR A 103 -4.24 -17.91 -1.85
CA TYR A 103 -2.96 -18.15 -1.21
C TYR A 103 -1.97 -17.04 -1.56
N LEU A 104 -1.42 -16.38 -0.54
CA LEU A 104 -0.32 -15.44 -0.70
C LEU A 104 0.85 -15.89 0.20
N GLN A 105 2.06 -15.91 -0.35
CA GLN A 105 3.29 -16.13 0.41
C GLN A 105 4.26 -14.99 0.13
N MET A 106 4.85 -14.44 1.20
CA MET A 106 5.95 -13.48 1.14
C MET A 106 7.11 -14.03 1.95
N ASP A 107 8.25 -14.24 1.30
CA ASP A 107 9.49 -14.69 1.94
C ASP A 107 10.46 -13.52 2.12
N PHE A 108 11.26 -13.60 3.19
CA PHE A 108 12.21 -12.57 3.57
C PHE A 108 13.62 -13.14 3.66
N ALA A 109 14.60 -12.36 3.20
CA ALA A 109 16.01 -12.67 3.32
C ALA A 109 16.74 -11.57 4.10
N LYS A 110 17.90 -11.91 4.67
CA LYS A 110 18.83 -10.89 5.15
C LYS A 110 19.31 -10.07 3.97
N PHE A 111 19.40 -8.76 4.15
CA PHE A 111 19.97 -7.87 3.15
C PHE A 111 21.47 -8.14 3.01
N ASP A 112 21.95 -8.22 1.78
CA ASP A 112 23.35 -8.47 1.45
C ASP A 112 23.89 -7.32 0.59
N SER A 113 24.53 -6.34 1.23
CA SER A 113 24.97 -5.11 0.58
C SER A 113 25.94 -5.34 -0.59
N VAL A 114 26.59 -6.50 -0.68
CA VAL A 114 27.50 -6.84 -1.79
C VAL A 114 26.74 -7.18 -3.07
N LYS A 115 25.47 -7.57 -2.97
CA LYS A 115 24.61 -7.92 -4.12
C LYS A 115 23.85 -6.73 -4.71
N HIS A 116 23.99 -5.54 -4.12
CA HIS A 116 23.19 -4.37 -4.45
C HIS A 116 24.06 -3.19 -4.89
N GLU A 117 23.52 -2.39 -5.81
CA GLU A 117 24.09 -1.09 -6.16
C GLU A 117 23.55 -0.04 -5.18
N ILE A 118 24.41 0.47 -4.29
CA ILE A 118 24.01 1.43 -3.25
C ILE A 118 24.55 2.81 -3.61
N THR A 119 23.64 3.77 -3.82
CA THR A 119 23.98 5.18 -4.02
C THR A 119 23.79 5.94 -2.71
N LEU A 120 24.87 6.48 -2.16
CA LEU A 120 24.83 7.31 -0.96
C LEU A 120 24.51 8.77 -1.30
N THR A 121 23.84 9.46 -0.38
CA THR A 121 23.67 10.91 -0.42
C THR A 121 25.02 11.64 -0.30
N LYS A 122 25.06 12.95 -0.63
CA LYS A 122 26.29 13.76 -0.63
C LYS A 122 27.06 13.79 0.70
N ASN A 123 26.38 13.55 1.83
CA ASN A 123 27.01 13.51 3.15
C ASN A 123 27.57 12.11 3.49
N GLY A 124 27.31 11.08 2.68
CA GLY A 124 27.83 9.72 2.84
C GLY A 124 27.13 8.88 3.91
N TYR A 125 26.14 9.41 4.62
CA TYR A 125 25.49 8.72 5.74
C TYR A 125 24.15 8.07 5.35
N CYS A 126 23.42 8.67 4.40
CA CYS A 126 22.08 8.24 4.03
C CYS A 126 22.11 7.53 2.67
N CYS A 127 21.32 6.47 2.49
CA CYS A 127 21.14 5.79 1.21
C CYS A 127 20.10 6.55 0.39
N SER A 128 20.52 7.08 -0.76
CA SER A 128 19.61 7.75 -1.69
C SER A 128 18.91 6.77 -2.63
N LEU A 129 19.62 5.72 -3.08
CA LEU A 129 19.08 4.67 -3.95
C LEU A 129 19.69 3.33 -3.59
N ILE A 130 18.90 2.27 -3.74
CA ILE A 130 19.37 0.88 -3.83
C ILE A 130 18.82 0.31 -5.13
N ASP A 131 19.70 -0.23 -5.97
CA ASP A 131 19.39 -0.73 -7.32
C ASP A 131 18.62 0.28 -8.18
N GLY A 132 18.98 1.56 -8.08
CA GLY A 132 18.35 2.65 -8.81
C GLY A 132 16.96 3.07 -8.32
N MET A 133 16.48 2.52 -7.20
CA MET A 133 15.16 2.81 -6.63
C MET A 133 15.26 3.50 -5.27
N PHE A 134 14.26 4.33 -4.95
CA PHE A 134 14.11 4.91 -3.61
C PHE A 134 13.97 3.80 -2.56
N PRO A 135 14.81 3.76 -1.52
CA PRO A 135 14.89 2.60 -0.64
C PRO A 135 14.02 2.77 0.62
N TYR A 136 12.71 2.52 0.50
CA TYR A 136 11.77 2.69 1.61
C TYR A 136 12.19 1.89 2.85
N GLY A 137 12.39 2.59 3.98
CA GLY A 137 12.82 1.98 5.24
C GLY A 137 14.34 1.80 5.40
N ALA A 138 15.12 2.40 4.50
CA ALA A 138 16.57 2.30 4.44
C ALA A 138 17.25 3.64 4.06
N GLU A 139 16.52 4.75 4.14
CA GLU A 139 16.98 6.08 3.75
C GLU A 139 18.20 6.52 4.59
N TYR A 140 18.22 6.18 5.88
CA TYR A 140 19.26 6.64 6.80
C TYR A 140 20.26 5.55 7.22
N ILE A 141 19.88 4.27 7.09
CA ILE A 141 20.67 3.12 7.55
C ILE A 141 20.45 1.97 6.57
N LEU A 142 21.51 1.21 6.28
CA LEU A 142 21.38 -0.01 5.47
C LEU A 142 20.36 -0.98 6.09
N PRO A 143 19.50 -1.60 5.27
CA PRO A 143 18.48 -2.45 5.81
C PRO A 143 19.05 -3.76 6.34
N SER A 144 18.32 -4.36 7.28
CA SER A 144 18.67 -5.67 7.82
C SER A 144 18.01 -6.81 7.02
N PHE A 145 16.82 -6.54 6.47
CA PHE A 145 16.03 -7.53 5.74
C PHE A 145 15.40 -6.92 4.49
N GLN A 146 15.16 -7.78 3.50
CA GLN A 146 14.46 -7.48 2.27
C GLN A 146 13.39 -8.53 1.99
N VAL A 147 12.42 -8.18 1.15
CA VAL A 147 11.51 -9.16 0.54
C VAL A 147 12.29 -9.92 -0.53
N ASP A 148 12.34 -11.24 -0.39
CA ASP A 148 13.02 -12.13 -1.34
C ASP A 148 12.06 -12.55 -2.45
N THR A 149 10.89 -13.07 -2.06
CA THR A 149 9.85 -13.48 -3.01
C THR A 149 8.47 -13.07 -2.54
N LEU A 150 7.57 -12.85 -3.51
CA LEU A 150 6.15 -12.66 -3.28
C LEU A 150 5.38 -13.45 -4.33
N CYS A 151 4.60 -14.42 -3.87
CA CYS A 151 3.78 -15.32 -4.69
C CYS A 151 2.32 -15.17 -4.31
N VAL A 152 1.44 -15.06 -5.32
CA VAL A 152 0.00 -14.90 -5.12
C VAL A 152 -0.73 -15.83 -6.07
N ASN A 153 -1.61 -16.66 -5.51
CA ASN A 153 -2.50 -17.54 -6.26
C ASN A 153 -3.94 -17.31 -5.81
N ILE A 154 -4.86 -17.24 -6.77
CA ILE A 154 -6.31 -17.24 -6.54
C ILE A 154 -6.89 -18.36 -7.40
N ASP A 155 -7.48 -19.36 -6.76
CA ASP A 155 -7.75 -20.70 -7.29
C ASP A 155 -6.51 -21.29 -8.00
N SER A 156 -6.61 -21.47 -9.32
CA SER A 156 -5.55 -22.00 -10.18
C SER A 156 -4.77 -20.90 -10.91
N ALA A 157 -5.16 -19.63 -10.77
CA ALA A 157 -4.50 -18.51 -11.40
C ALA A 157 -3.31 -18.04 -10.55
N ILE A 158 -2.15 -17.89 -11.20
CA ILE A 158 -0.95 -17.28 -10.61
C ILE A 158 -0.98 -15.79 -10.96
N ILE A 159 -1.00 -14.93 -9.94
CA ILE A 159 -0.98 -13.48 -10.12
C ILE A 159 0.46 -13.02 -10.08
N SER A 160 0.96 -12.52 -11.22
CA SER A 160 2.32 -12.01 -11.31
C SER A 160 2.42 -10.62 -10.66
N ILE A 161 2.99 -10.56 -9.45
CA ILE A 161 3.39 -9.30 -8.83
C ILE A 161 4.84 -9.02 -9.27
N PRO A 162 5.10 -7.93 -10.02
CA PRO A 162 6.42 -7.69 -10.58
C PRO A 162 7.42 -7.37 -9.46
N PHE A 163 8.67 -7.81 -9.62
CA PHE A 163 9.72 -7.65 -8.61
C PHE A 163 9.88 -6.19 -8.12
N HIS A 164 9.84 -5.22 -9.04
CA HIS A 164 9.95 -3.79 -8.71
C HIS A 164 8.81 -3.25 -7.82
N ALA A 165 7.69 -3.98 -7.69
CA ALA A 165 6.60 -3.57 -6.81
C ALA A 165 6.96 -3.71 -5.33
N TYR A 166 7.89 -4.61 -4.99
CA TYR A 166 8.26 -4.93 -3.61
C TYR A 166 9.77 -4.95 -3.32
N SER A 167 10.63 -4.92 -4.34
CA SER A 167 12.10 -5.06 -4.17
C SER A 167 12.75 -3.92 -3.39
N ASN A 168 12.13 -2.74 -3.36
CA ASN A 168 12.61 -1.57 -2.63
C ASN A 168 11.86 -1.35 -1.30
N LEU A 169 11.14 -2.36 -0.80
CA LEU A 169 10.48 -2.36 0.50
C LEU A 169 11.37 -3.08 1.51
N TYR A 170 12.05 -2.31 2.35
CA TYR A 170 12.98 -2.86 3.32
C TYR A 170 12.41 -2.84 4.74
N ASN A 171 12.95 -3.74 5.58
CA ASN A 171 12.62 -3.80 7.01
C ASN A 171 11.11 -3.80 7.29
N LEU A 172 10.33 -4.59 6.54
CA LEU A 172 8.90 -4.73 6.79
C LEU A 172 8.61 -5.29 8.18
N VAL A 173 7.53 -4.79 8.78
CA VAL A 173 7.01 -5.26 10.07
C VAL A 173 6.37 -6.63 9.87
N ARG A 174 7.08 -7.69 10.30
CA ARG A 174 6.69 -9.10 10.06
C ARG A 174 5.84 -9.72 11.17
N SER A 175 5.92 -9.18 12.38
CA SER A 175 5.23 -9.70 13.57
C SER A 175 4.45 -8.61 14.28
N ILE A 176 3.75 -8.96 15.37
CA ILE A 176 3.08 -7.97 16.22
C ILE A 176 4.15 -6.98 16.73
N PRO A 177 4.07 -5.70 16.35
CA PRO A 177 5.06 -4.71 16.77
C PRO A 177 4.83 -4.29 18.22
N GLU A 178 5.85 -3.70 18.83
CA GLU A 178 5.76 -3.16 20.19
C GLU A 178 5.10 -1.78 20.25
N ASN A 179 5.08 -1.05 19.13
CA ASN A 179 4.41 0.25 19.03
C ASN A 179 3.00 0.12 18.46
N GLU A 180 2.11 1.05 18.83
CA GLU A 180 0.68 0.97 18.50
C GLU A 180 0.35 1.41 17.05
N PHE A 181 1.28 2.09 16.37
CA PHE A 181 1.08 2.58 15.01
C PHE A 181 1.27 1.47 13.97
N GLU A 182 2.40 0.78 14.06
CA GLU A 182 2.77 -0.28 13.14
C GLU A 182 1.85 -1.48 13.32
N ARG A 183 1.71 -2.27 12.26
CA ARG A 183 1.00 -3.54 12.28
C ARG A 183 1.77 -4.56 11.48
N PRO A 184 1.62 -5.86 11.79
CA PRO A 184 2.08 -6.88 10.87
C PRO A 184 1.46 -6.67 9.49
N ILE A 185 2.07 -7.23 8.45
CA ILE A 185 1.49 -7.25 7.11
C ILE A 185 0.08 -7.84 7.17
N GLU A 186 -0.89 -7.21 6.50
CA GLU A 186 -2.28 -7.65 6.50
C GLU A 186 -2.81 -7.72 5.08
N LEU A 187 -3.53 -8.78 4.74
CA LEU A 187 -4.20 -8.94 3.46
C LEU A 187 -5.71 -8.72 3.63
N TYR A 188 -6.28 -7.92 2.74
CA TYR A 188 -7.69 -7.55 2.75
C TYR A 188 -8.33 -7.74 1.38
N GLU A 189 -9.61 -8.08 1.38
CA GLU A 189 -10.48 -8.11 0.20
C GLU A 189 -11.42 -6.90 0.21
N SER A 190 -11.57 -6.27 -0.95
CA SER A 190 -12.57 -5.23 -1.27
C SER A 190 -14.01 -5.63 -0.95
N ILE A 191 -14.89 -4.63 -0.85
CA ILE A 191 -16.32 -4.85 -0.52
C ILE A 191 -17.00 -5.67 -1.61
N ASN A 192 -16.64 -5.43 -2.87
CA ASN A 192 -17.17 -6.16 -4.02
C ASN A 192 -16.42 -7.48 -4.35
N GLY A 193 -15.34 -7.79 -3.63
CA GLY A 193 -14.53 -8.98 -3.89
C GLY A 193 -13.76 -8.96 -5.21
N GLU A 194 -13.52 -7.80 -5.83
CA GLU A 194 -12.76 -7.66 -7.08
C GLU A 194 -11.27 -7.37 -6.88
N TYR A 195 -10.94 -6.72 -5.76
CA TYR A 195 -9.59 -6.27 -5.41
C TYR A 195 -9.11 -6.82 -4.07
N TYR A 196 -7.80 -7.00 -4.01
CA TYR A 196 -7.07 -7.37 -2.81
C TYR A 196 -6.01 -6.33 -2.50
N TYR A 197 -5.83 -6.08 -1.20
CA TYR A 197 -4.92 -5.07 -0.67
C TYR A 197 -3.99 -5.73 0.33
N LEU A 198 -2.70 -5.80 -0.01
CA LEU A 198 -1.65 -6.22 0.91
C LEU A 198 -1.09 -4.98 1.59
N TYR A 199 -1.55 -4.69 2.79
CA TYR A 199 -1.11 -3.57 3.61
C TYR A 199 0.16 -3.91 4.37
N PHE A 200 1.07 -2.95 4.47
CA PHE A 200 2.34 -3.14 5.14
C PHE A 200 2.88 -1.85 5.75
N TYR A 201 3.72 -2.03 6.76
CA TYR A 201 4.52 -1.01 7.42
C TYR A 201 5.96 -1.45 7.38
N GLY A 202 6.90 -0.52 7.38
CA GLY A 202 8.32 -0.83 7.47
C GLY A 202 9.16 0.37 7.86
N GLY A 203 10.47 0.14 7.94
CA GLY A 203 11.43 1.14 8.39
C GLY A 203 11.47 1.29 9.92
N SER A 204 12.12 2.34 10.38
CA SER A 204 12.26 2.70 11.79
C SER A 204 12.45 4.22 11.94
N GLU A 205 11.78 4.83 12.90
CA GLU A 205 11.86 6.26 13.19
C GLU A 205 11.63 7.13 11.92
N ALA A 206 12.62 7.93 11.51
CA ALA A 206 12.53 8.80 10.34
C ALA A 206 12.46 8.05 8.99
N SER A 207 12.72 6.73 8.98
CA SER A 207 12.56 5.88 7.79
C SER A 207 11.22 5.14 7.74
N THR A 208 10.33 5.36 8.71
CA THR A 208 9.05 4.67 8.77
C THR A 208 8.20 4.98 7.54
N TYR A 209 7.61 3.96 6.93
CA TYR A 209 6.69 4.10 5.81
C TYR A 209 5.47 3.20 5.98
N PHE A 210 4.42 3.53 5.23
CA PHE A 210 3.19 2.76 5.14
C PHE A 210 2.79 2.63 3.68
N GLY A 211 2.26 1.47 3.28
CA GLY A 211 1.77 1.31 1.93
C GLY A 211 0.89 0.09 1.75
N LYS A 212 0.50 -0.10 0.49
CA LYS A 212 -0.19 -1.30 0.05
C LYS A 212 0.15 -1.68 -1.39
N LEU A 213 0.17 -2.98 -1.65
CA LEU A 213 0.11 -3.53 -3.00
C LEU A 213 -1.35 -3.83 -3.34
N ILE A 214 -1.72 -3.60 -4.59
CA ILE A 214 -3.09 -3.73 -5.09
C ILE A 214 -3.08 -4.70 -6.26
N PHE A 215 -3.94 -5.72 -6.20
CA PHE A 215 -4.09 -6.70 -7.27
C PHE A 215 -5.53 -7.20 -7.34
N SER A 216 -5.87 -7.85 -8.44
CA SER A 216 -7.13 -8.57 -8.64
C SER A 216 -6.84 -10.07 -8.84
N LYS A 217 -7.88 -10.85 -9.14
CA LYS A 217 -7.73 -12.24 -9.57
C LYS A 217 -7.03 -12.44 -10.91
N ASP A 218 -6.84 -11.37 -11.69
CA ASP A 218 -6.30 -11.45 -13.04
C ASP A 218 -4.91 -10.80 -13.15
N GLU A 219 -4.65 -9.75 -12.36
CA GLU A 219 -3.43 -8.95 -12.53
C GLU A 219 -3.03 -8.12 -11.30
N TYR A 220 -1.76 -7.71 -11.29
CA TYR A 220 -1.26 -6.63 -10.44
C TYR A 220 -1.73 -5.27 -10.96
N LEU A 221 -2.22 -4.42 -10.06
CA LEU A 221 -2.82 -3.13 -10.40
C LEU A 221 -1.97 -1.93 -9.98
N GLY A 222 -0.99 -2.13 -9.10
CA GLY A 222 -0.08 -1.08 -8.64
C GLY A 222 0.10 -1.07 -7.14
N ARG A 223 0.69 0.01 -6.63
CA ARG A 223 0.92 0.22 -5.20
C ARG A 223 0.74 1.69 -4.84
N ILE A 224 0.52 1.93 -3.55
CA ILE A 224 0.50 3.27 -2.98
C ILE A 224 1.35 3.24 -1.71
N ILE A 225 2.35 4.11 -1.63
CA ILE A 225 3.30 4.17 -0.52
C ILE A 225 3.41 5.62 -0.06
N VAL A 226 3.46 5.82 1.25
CA VAL A 226 3.77 7.09 1.90
C VAL A 226 4.97 6.92 2.82
N ASP A 227 5.86 7.89 2.76
CA ASP A 227 7.04 7.99 3.61
C ASP A 227 6.73 8.66 4.95
N TYR A 228 7.76 8.74 5.79
CA TYR A 228 7.66 9.34 7.12
C TYR A 228 7.20 10.79 7.06
N ASP A 229 7.72 11.59 6.12
CA ASP A 229 7.36 13.00 6.00
C ASP A 229 5.87 13.19 5.75
N THR A 230 5.29 12.40 4.83
CA THR A 230 3.85 12.41 4.56
C THR A 230 3.05 11.96 5.77
N LEU A 231 3.50 10.90 6.46
CA LEU A 231 2.84 10.38 7.65
C LEU A 231 2.88 11.42 8.79
N ALA A 232 4.03 12.01 9.06
CA ALA A 232 4.25 12.99 10.13
C ALA A 232 3.44 14.27 9.89
N ASN A 233 3.48 14.80 8.66
CA ASN A 233 2.72 16.02 8.28
C ASN A 233 1.21 15.83 8.35
N THR A 234 0.72 14.59 8.35
CA THR A 234 -0.70 14.25 8.49
C THR A 234 -1.04 13.70 9.88
N ASN A 235 -0.10 13.77 10.83
CA ASN A 235 -0.23 13.25 12.20
C ASN A 235 -0.65 11.76 12.24
N SER A 236 -0.18 10.97 11.26
CA SER A 236 -0.58 9.58 11.02
C SER A 236 0.10 8.51 11.90
N PRO A 237 1.33 8.69 12.42
CA PRO A 237 1.99 7.74 13.33
C PRO A 237 1.30 7.59 14.69
N ARG A 238 0.14 6.92 14.74
CA ARG A 238 -0.69 6.77 15.94
C ARG A 238 -1.51 5.48 15.94
N ALA A 239 -1.95 5.03 17.12
CA ALA A 239 -2.75 3.81 17.31
C ALA A 239 -4.07 3.79 16.50
N SER A 240 -4.72 4.95 16.42
CA SER A 240 -6.01 5.13 15.73
C SER A 240 -5.86 5.30 14.21
N PHE A 241 -4.65 5.17 13.67
CA PHE A 241 -4.41 5.22 12.24
C PHE A 241 -5.26 4.14 11.55
N ILE A 242 -5.97 4.52 10.49
CA ILE A 242 -6.82 3.57 9.74
C ILE A 242 -6.24 3.20 8.37
N GLY A 243 -5.15 3.84 7.93
CA GLY A 243 -4.66 3.69 6.57
C GLY A 243 -5.50 4.44 5.53
N PHE A 244 -5.29 4.08 4.27
CA PHE A 244 -6.03 4.55 3.10
C PHE A 244 -5.99 3.48 2.01
#